data_AF-A0A6U5PCC4-F1
#
_entry.id   AF-A0A6U5PCC4-F1
#
_cell.length_a   1.000
_cell.length_b   1.000
_cell.length_c   1.000
_cell.angle_alpha   90.00
_cell.angle_beta   90.00
_cell.angle_gamma   90.00
#
_symmetry.space_group_name_H-M   'P 1'
#
loop_
_entity.id
_entity.type
_entity.pdbx_description
1 polymer ?
#
loop_
_entity_poly.entity_id
_entity_poly.type
_entity_poly.pdbx_seq_one_letter_code
_entity_poly.pdbx_strand_id
1 'polypeptide(L)'
;MKISCAALLLVFGTATAFTCTPPPASTRVRLFGTATAATPAASDSIEAHNEIFYQAVKKAQGGAGTLTSADLKEYDRMATELENVEGCSFEEELCDKEIQDRMDVAEILRLKIELHLRLDYLKNANLFADDVKKEHDAEERKRFKAELIANRDKSSSDSGLSLW
;
A
#
# COMPACT_ATOMS: atom_id res chain seq x y z
N MET A 1 33.12 -21.59 20.94
CA MET A 1 32.67 -20.19 20.79
C MET A 1 33.73 -19.38 20.08
N LYS A 2 33.53 -19.09 18.78
CA LYS A 2 34.07 -17.92 18.07
C LYS A 2 33.09 -17.60 16.94
N ILE A 3 32.46 -16.44 17.02
CA ILE A 3 31.63 -15.83 15.98
C ILE A 3 32.59 -15.06 15.07
N SER A 4 32.46 -15.17 13.75
CA SER A 4 33.08 -14.19 12.84
C SER A 4 32.20 -13.98 11.62
N CYS A 5 31.73 -12.74 11.48
CA CYS A 5 31.09 -12.17 10.31
C CYS A 5 31.97 -12.27 9.08
N ALA A 6 31.34 -12.40 7.90
CA ALA A 6 31.92 -11.94 6.65
C ALA A 6 30.81 -11.30 5.80
N ALA A 7 31.05 -10.04 5.44
CA ALA A 7 30.20 -9.20 4.61
C ALA A 7 30.15 -9.72 3.16
N LEU A 8 28.96 -9.66 2.55
CA LEU A 8 28.75 -9.99 1.15
C LEU A 8 28.98 -8.71 0.31
N LEU A 9 30.13 -8.65 -0.36
CA LEU A 9 30.43 -7.66 -1.39
C LEU A 9 30.15 -8.31 -2.75
N LEU A 10 29.04 -7.92 -3.38
CA LEU A 10 28.70 -8.33 -4.75
C LEU A 10 29.47 -7.43 -5.73
N VAL A 11 30.62 -7.93 -6.19
CA VAL A 11 31.32 -7.38 -7.34
C VAL A 11 30.87 -8.18 -8.57
N PHE A 12 30.11 -7.52 -9.44
CA PHE A 12 29.81 -8.01 -10.78
C PHE A 12 31.11 -8.03 -11.61
N GLY A 13 31.40 -9.16 -12.26
CA GLY A 13 32.34 -9.19 -13.38
C GLY A 13 33.27 -10.40 -13.44
N THR A 14 33.05 -11.21 -14.48
CA THR A 14 33.97 -12.22 -15.06
C THR A 14 34.14 -13.55 -14.28
N ALA A 15 33.45 -14.59 -14.76
CA ALA A 15 33.77 -15.96 -14.42
C ALA A 15 34.95 -16.45 -15.29
N THR A 16 36.13 -16.59 -14.71
CA THR A 16 37.24 -17.34 -15.32
C THR A 16 37.26 -18.75 -14.76
N ALA A 17 37.03 -19.75 -15.61
CA ALA A 17 37.12 -21.16 -15.24
C ALA A 17 38.57 -21.64 -15.40
N PHE A 18 39.24 -21.97 -14.29
CA PHE A 18 40.51 -22.71 -14.32
C PHE A 18 40.22 -24.21 -14.41
N THR A 19 40.81 -24.89 -15.39
CA THR A 19 40.88 -26.35 -15.43
C THR A 19 42.33 -26.78 -15.24
N CYS A 20 42.62 -27.47 -14.14
CA CYS A 20 43.85 -28.24 -13.99
C CYS A 20 43.64 -29.60 -14.65
N THR A 21 44.47 -29.94 -15.63
CA THR A 21 44.55 -31.26 -16.25
C THR A 21 45.09 -32.31 -15.27
N PRO A 22 44.54 -33.55 -15.25
CA PRO A 22 45.27 -34.75 -14.85
C PRO A 22 45.59 -35.62 -16.10
N PRO A 23 46.79 -36.21 -16.25
CA PRO A 23 47.02 -37.23 -17.28
C PRO A 23 46.84 -38.65 -16.70
N PRO A 24 46.74 -39.73 -17.52
CA PRO A 24 46.59 -39.81 -18.98
C PRO A 24 45.43 -40.71 -19.47
N ALA A 25 45.26 -40.69 -20.80
CA ALA A 25 44.68 -41.72 -21.68
C ALA A 25 43.19 -41.65 -22.05
N SER A 26 42.97 -41.54 -23.37
CA SER A 26 41.74 -41.73 -24.14
C SER A 26 40.76 -40.55 -24.17
N THR A 27 41.00 -39.64 -25.12
CA THR A 27 40.14 -38.50 -25.42
C THR A 27 38.85 -38.95 -26.12
N ARG A 28 37.70 -38.84 -25.45
CA ARG A 28 36.40 -38.61 -26.09
C ARG A 28 35.76 -37.38 -25.48
N VAL A 29 35.87 -36.26 -26.18
CA VAL A 29 35.14 -35.03 -25.84
C VAL A 29 33.66 -35.26 -26.11
N ARG A 30 32.85 -35.36 -25.05
CA ARG A 30 31.39 -35.25 -25.13
C ARG A 30 31.02 -33.82 -24.80
N LEU A 31 30.59 -33.07 -25.81
CA LEU A 31 29.95 -31.77 -25.65
C LEU A 31 28.57 -31.98 -25.04
N PHE A 32 28.39 -31.54 -23.81
CA PHE A 32 27.07 -31.31 -23.23
C PHE A 32 26.74 -29.83 -23.46
N GLY A 33 25.91 -29.55 -24.47
CA GLY A 33 25.28 -28.25 -24.59
C GLY A 33 24.20 -28.13 -23.53
N THR A 34 24.44 -27.36 -22.48
CA THR A 34 23.34 -26.79 -21.69
C THR A 34 22.69 -25.73 -22.54
N ALA A 35 21.42 -25.94 -22.92
CA ALA A 35 20.59 -24.87 -23.41
C ALA A 35 20.47 -23.84 -22.29
N THR A 36 21.24 -22.76 -22.36
CA THR A 36 20.89 -21.54 -21.63
C THR A 36 19.52 -21.15 -22.17
N ALA A 37 18.50 -21.15 -21.31
CA ALA A 37 17.23 -20.54 -21.66
C ALA A 37 17.57 -19.09 -22.05
N ALA A 38 17.46 -18.78 -23.34
CA ALA A 38 17.41 -17.41 -23.77
C ALA A 38 16.17 -16.82 -23.08
N THR A 39 16.39 -15.90 -22.14
CA THR A 39 15.32 -15.09 -21.57
C THR A 39 14.66 -14.39 -22.76
N PRO A 40 13.37 -14.64 -23.05
CA PRO A 40 12.70 -13.90 -24.09
C PRO A 40 12.52 -12.45 -23.63
N ALA A 41 12.95 -11.53 -24.48
CA ALA A 41 12.47 -10.16 -24.64
C ALA A 41 12.18 -9.34 -23.36
N ALA A 42 13.18 -8.58 -22.90
CA ALA A 42 12.95 -7.48 -21.94
C ALA A 42 11.95 -6.41 -22.48
N SER A 43 11.74 -6.33 -23.80
CA SER A 43 10.76 -5.42 -24.41
C SER A 43 9.31 -5.80 -24.13
N ASP A 44 8.99 -7.10 -24.10
CA ASP A 44 7.59 -7.56 -23.92
C ASP A 44 7.14 -7.38 -22.46
N SER A 45 8.09 -7.32 -21.52
CA SER A 45 7.84 -7.07 -20.10
C SER A 45 7.44 -5.62 -19.85
N ILE A 46 8.18 -4.66 -20.42
CA ILE A 46 8.00 -3.23 -20.14
C ILE A 46 6.67 -2.70 -20.66
N GLU A 47 6.25 -3.13 -21.86
CA GLU A 47 4.95 -2.75 -22.42
C GLU A 47 3.78 -3.23 -21.56
N ALA A 48 3.85 -4.44 -21.01
CA ALA A 48 2.85 -4.96 -20.08
C ALA A 48 2.78 -4.13 -18.78
N HIS A 49 3.93 -3.69 -18.26
CA HIS A 49 3.99 -2.82 -17.08
C HIS A 49 3.46 -1.41 -17.33
N ASN A 50 3.54 -0.90 -18.57
CA ASN A 50 2.95 0.38 -18.95
C ASN A 50 1.43 0.33 -18.93
N GLU A 51 0.85 -0.75 -19.47
CA GLU A 51 -0.61 -0.95 -19.45
C GLU A 51 -1.14 -1.00 -18.01
N ILE A 52 -0.46 -1.73 -17.12
CA ILE A 52 -0.79 -1.78 -15.69
C ILE A 52 -0.73 -0.38 -15.07
N PHE A 53 0.30 0.40 -15.38
CA PHE A 53 0.44 1.78 -14.89
C PHE A 53 -0.74 2.67 -15.31
N TYR A 54 -1.13 2.67 -16.58
CA TYR A 54 -2.27 3.48 -17.04
C TYR A 54 -3.60 3.04 -16.41
N GLN A 55 -3.79 1.73 -16.23
CA GLN A 55 -4.96 1.21 -15.52
C GLN A 55 -4.96 1.67 -14.06
N ALA A 56 -3.82 1.56 -13.38
CA ALA A 56 -3.64 2.02 -12.00
C ALA A 56 -3.93 3.52 -11.86
N VAL A 57 -3.42 4.36 -12.77
CA VAL A 57 -3.72 5.81 -12.82
C VAL A 57 -5.22 6.06 -12.95
N LYS A 58 -5.90 5.37 -13.86
CA LYS A 58 -7.35 5.51 -14.05
C LYS A 58 -8.12 5.14 -12.78
N LYS A 59 -7.70 4.07 -12.09
CA LYS A 59 -8.30 3.64 -10.81
C LYS A 59 -7.96 4.59 -9.65
N ALA A 60 -6.77 5.19 -9.67
CA ALA A 60 -6.33 6.21 -8.71
C ALA A 60 -7.12 7.52 -8.88
N GLN A 61 -7.47 7.89 -10.11
CA GLN A 61 -8.30 9.08 -10.40
C GLN A 61 -9.79 8.87 -10.09
N GLY A 62 -10.28 7.63 -10.13
CA GLY A 62 -11.66 7.30 -9.79
C GLY A 62 -12.04 7.79 -8.38
N GLY A 63 -13.22 8.40 -8.26
CA GLY A 63 -13.74 8.87 -6.97
C GLY A 63 -13.98 7.75 -5.96
N ALA A 64 -14.28 8.13 -4.71
CA ALA A 64 -14.58 7.22 -3.60
C ALA A 64 -15.96 6.53 -3.75
N GLY A 65 -16.19 5.89 -4.90
CA GLY A 65 -17.31 4.98 -5.08
C GLY A 65 -17.22 3.79 -4.12
N THR A 66 -18.27 2.98 -4.09
CA THR A 66 -18.29 1.76 -3.28
C THR A 66 -17.28 0.76 -3.83
N LEU A 67 -16.07 0.77 -3.28
CA LEU A 67 -15.05 -0.23 -3.53
C LEU A 67 -15.51 -1.57 -2.95
N THR A 68 -15.39 -2.63 -3.74
CA THR A 68 -15.66 -4.00 -3.31
C THR A 68 -14.38 -4.67 -2.83
N SER A 69 -14.50 -5.81 -2.14
CA SER A 69 -13.32 -6.59 -1.72
C SER A 69 -12.50 -7.12 -2.90
N ALA A 70 -13.11 -7.31 -4.07
CA ALA A 70 -12.40 -7.66 -5.29
C ALA A 70 -11.55 -6.49 -5.80
N ASP A 71 -12.09 -5.26 -5.75
CA ASP A 71 -11.35 -4.06 -6.14
C ASP A 71 -10.13 -3.83 -5.23
N LEU A 72 -10.26 -4.05 -3.92
CA LEU A 72 -9.14 -3.92 -2.99
C LEU A 72 -7.98 -4.87 -3.33
N LYS A 73 -8.30 -6.14 -3.64
CA LYS A 73 -7.28 -7.12 -4.05
C LYS A 73 -6.63 -6.74 -5.38
N GLU A 74 -7.41 -6.19 -6.30
CA GLU A 74 -6.88 -5.73 -7.58
C GLU A 74 -5.95 -4.52 -7.39
N TYR A 75 -6.31 -3.58 -6.51
CA TYR A 75 -5.48 -2.42 -6.18
C TYR A 75 -4.18 -2.86 -5.53
N ASP A 76 -4.26 -3.83 -4.62
CA ASP A 76 -3.10 -4.40 -3.93
C ASP A 76 -2.14 -5.09 -4.90
N ARG A 77 -2.69 -5.86 -5.85
CA ARG A 77 -1.95 -6.48 -6.94
C ARG A 77 -1.26 -5.44 -7.82
N MET A 78 -2.00 -4.43 -8.29
CA MET A 78 -1.44 -3.38 -9.16
C MET A 78 -0.35 -2.56 -8.45
N ALA A 79 -0.54 -2.21 -7.17
CA ALA A 79 0.48 -1.52 -6.40
C ALA A 79 1.77 -2.36 -6.29
N THR A 80 1.62 -3.66 -5.97
CA THR A 80 2.76 -4.59 -5.90
C THR A 80 3.44 -4.74 -7.27
N GLU A 81 2.69 -4.80 -8.36
CA GLU A 81 3.26 -4.89 -9.71
C GLU A 81 4.02 -3.62 -10.09
N LEU A 82 3.59 -2.44 -9.66
CA LEU A 82 4.29 -1.17 -9.89
C LEU A 82 5.56 -1.03 -9.04
N GLU A 83 5.54 -1.47 -7.78
CA GLU A 83 6.68 -1.44 -6.86
C GLU A 83 7.83 -2.36 -7.31
N ASN A 84 7.52 -3.44 -8.03
CA ASN A 84 8.50 -4.45 -8.46
C ASN A 84 9.02 -4.26 -9.90
N VAL A 85 8.71 -3.13 -10.56
CA VAL A 85 9.24 -2.86 -11.90
C VAL A 85 10.74 -2.56 -11.81
N GLU A 86 11.56 -3.43 -12.39
CA GLU A 86 12.98 -3.19 -12.60
C GLU A 86 13.22 -2.66 -14.02
N GLY A 87 13.65 -1.40 -14.14
CA GLY A 87 13.97 -0.75 -15.41
C GLY A 87 12.94 0.31 -15.85
N CYS A 88 13.27 1.03 -16.92
CA CYS A 88 12.42 2.08 -17.50
C CYS A 88 12.38 1.97 -19.02
N SER A 89 11.36 2.59 -19.61
CA SER A 89 11.17 2.58 -21.07
C SER A 89 11.89 3.74 -21.77
N PHE A 90 12.23 4.80 -21.04
CA PHE A 90 12.87 6.00 -21.56
C PHE A 90 14.40 6.01 -21.37
N GLU A 91 15.05 6.99 -22.00
CA GLU A 91 16.48 7.29 -21.82
C GLU A 91 16.80 7.56 -20.33
N GLU A 92 18.07 7.35 -19.94
CA GLU A 92 18.53 7.38 -18.54
C GLU A 92 18.08 8.63 -17.75
N GLU A 93 18.00 9.81 -18.37
CA GLU A 93 17.59 11.07 -17.71
C GLU A 93 16.10 11.11 -17.33
N LEU A 94 15.24 10.34 -17.99
CA LEU A 94 13.79 10.28 -17.71
C LEU A 94 13.42 9.04 -16.89
N CYS A 95 14.35 8.10 -16.73
CA CYS A 95 14.18 6.84 -16.03
C CYS A 95 13.76 7.03 -14.57
N ASP A 96 14.48 7.90 -13.85
CA ASP A 96 14.22 8.15 -12.42
C ASP A 96 12.83 8.75 -12.19
N LYS A 97 12.38 9.63 -13.09
CA LYS A 97 11.03 10.23 -13.01
C LYS A 97 9.95 9.21 -13.28
N GLU A 98 10.13 8.35 -14.29
CA GLU A 98 9.16 7.29 -14.59
C GLU A 98 9.01 6.32 -13.41
N ILE A 99 10.13 5.91 -12.80
CA ILE A 99 10.13 5.05 -11.61
C ILE A 99 9.42 5.76 -10.45
N GLN A 100 9.71 7.04 -10.23
CA GLN A 100 9.05 7.82 -9.19
C GLN A 100 7.53 7.91 -9.42
N ASP A 101 7.08 8.20 -10.63
CA ASP A 101 5.65 8.28 -10.97
C ASP A 101 4.94 6.94 -10.70
N ARG A 102 5.59 5.80 -10.99
CA ARG A 102 5.06 4.46 -10.68
C ARG A 102 4.91 4.23 -9.19
N MET A 103 5.93 4.62 -8.41
CA MET A 103 5.91 4.51 -6.95
C MET A 103 4.82 5.40 -6.33
N ASP A 104 4.66 6.63 -6.82
CA ASP A 104 3.62 7.56 -6.36
C ASP A 104 2.22 6.99 -6.62
N VAL A 105 1.99 6.40 -7.81
CA VAL A 105 0.72 5.74 -8.13
C VAL A 105 0.49 4.51 -7.25
N ALA A 106 1.51 3.70 -7.00
CA ALA A 106 1.42 2.55 -6.10
C ALA A 106 1.02 2.99 -4.68
N GLU A 107 1.66 4.04 -4.14
CA GLU A 107 1.35 4.60 -2.83
C GLU A 107 -0.11 5.07 -2.76
N ILE A 108 -0.59 5.79 -3.78
CA ILE A 108 -1.99 6.24 -3.84
C ILE A 108 -2.96 5.05 -3.79
N LEU A 109 -2.66 3.94 -4.48
CA LEU A 109 -3.49 2.74 -4.43
C LEU A 109 -3.49 2.10 -3.03
N ARG A 110 -2.33 2.01 -2.37
CA ARG A 110 -2.22 1.52 -0.99
C ARG A 110 -3.02 2.38 -0.01
N LEU A 111 -2.91 3.70 -0.13
CA LEU A 111 -3.68 4.65 0.68
C LEU A 111 -5.19 4.50 0.48
N LYS A 112 -5.65 4.25 -0.74
CA LYS A 112 -7.07 3.97 -1.00
C LYS A 112 -7.55 2.70 -0.30
N ILE A 113 -6.74 1.63 -0.32
CA ILE A 113 -7.06 0.39 0.38
C ILE A 113 -7.17 0.64 1.87
N GLU A 114 -6.17 1.30 2.46
CA GLU A 114 -6.16 1.62 3.88
C GLU A 114 -7.36 2.46 4.30
N LEU A 115 -7.67 3.53 3.55
CA LEU A 115 -8.84 4.37 3.82
C LEU A 115 -10.12 3.56 3.78
N HIS A 116 -10.27 2.65 2.82
CA HIS A 116 -11.45 1.81 2.73
C HIS A 116 -11.58 0.88 3.94
N LEU A 117 -10.49 0.20 4.35
CA LEU A 117 -10.48 -0.67 5.53
C LEU A 117 -10.81 0.09 6.81
N ARG A 118 -10.25 1.30 6.98
CA ARG A 118 -10.56 2.16 8.13
C ARG A 118 -12.01 2.61 8.13
N LEU A 119 -12.57 2.93 6.97
CA LEU A 119 -13.96 3.35 6.83
C LEU A 119 -14.92 2.19 7.09
N ASP A 120 -14.59 0.98 6.64
CA ASP A 120 -15.32 -0.25 6.96
C ASP A 120 -15.26 -0.57 8.47
N TYR A 121 -14.08 -0.44 9.09
CA TYR A 121 -13.93 -0.56 10.53
C TYR A 121 -14.81 0.46 11.27
N LEU A 122 -14.83 1.74 10.88
CA LEU A 122 -15.67 2.74 11.54
C LEU A 122 -17.18 2.45 11.39
N LYS A 123 -17.60 1.85 10.26
CA LYS A 123 -18.99 1.46 10.05
C LYS A 123 -19.39 0.24 10.90
N ASN A 124 -18.52 -0.76 10.97
CA ASN A 124 -18.82 -2.05 11.59
C ASN A 124 -18.48 -2.09 13.08
N ALA A 125 -17.35 -1.50 13.45
CA ALA A 125 -16.85 -1.38 14.81
C ALA A 125 -17.13 0.02 15.36
N ASN A 126 -18.37 0.51 15.20
CA ASN A 126 -18.80 1.74 15.86
C ASN A 126 -18.82 1.48 17.37
N LEU A 127 -17.64 1.52 18.02
CA LEU A 127 -17.42 1.23 19.44
C LEU A 127 -18.26 2.14 20.33
N PHE A 128 -18.63 3.31 19.80
CA PHE A 128 -19.51 4.26 20.44
C PHE A 128 -21.00 3.96 20.24
N ALA A 129 -21.39 3.13 19.26
CA ALA A 129 -22.81 2.80 19.06
C ALA A 129 -23.37 1.97 20.21
N ASP A 130 -22.55 1.10 20.80
CA ASP A 130 -22.94 0.29 21.96
C ASP A 130 -22.89 1.11 23.27
N ASP A 131 -21.93 2.04 23.38
CA ASP A 131 -21.81 2.96 24.53
C ASP A 131 -22.92 4.03 24.53
N VAL A 132 -23.34 4.50 23.36
CA VAL A 132 -24.50 5.40 23.20
C VAL A 132 -25.77 4.56 23.19
N LYS A 133 -26.14 4.02 24.36
CA LYS A 133 -27.47 3.44 24.55
C LYS A 133 -28.51 4.54 24.36
N LYS A 134 -29.27 4.46 23.26
CA LYS A 134 -30.38 5.39 22.93
C LYS A 134 -31.31 5.70 24.11
N GLU A 135 -31.49 4.73 25.00
CA GLU A 135 -32.37 4.82 26.17
C GLU A 135 -31.76 5.64 27.32
N HIS A 136 -30.45 5.50 27.57
CA HIS A 136 -29.76 6.27 28.61
C HIS A 136 -29.75 7.76 28.26
N ASP A 137 -29.54 8.04 26.97
CA ASP A 137 -29.39 9.40 26.45
C ASP A 137 -30.75 10.13 26.29
N ALA A 138 -31.89 9.44 26.29
CA ALA A 138 -33.22 10.06 26.17
C ALA A 138 -33.77 10.56 27.51
N GLU A 139 -33.68 9.73 28.56
CA GLU A 139 -34.06 10.08 29.93
C GLU A 139 -33.13 11.17 30.50
N GLU A 140 -31.83 11.02 30.29
CA GLU A 140 -30.81 11.95 30.78
C GLU A 140 -30.93 13.32 30.07
N ARG A 141 -31.16 13.34 28.75
CA ARG A 141 -31.50 14.59 28.03
C ARG A 141 -32.82 15.20 28.47
N LYS A 142 -33.85 14.40 28.78
CA LYS A 142 -35.11 14.92 29.33
C LYS A 142 -34.90 15.58 30.68
N ARG A 143 -34.14 14.94 31.59
CA ARG A 143 -33.81 15.49 32.92
C ARG A 143 -33.00 16.77 32.80
N PHE A 144 -31.94 16.77 32.00
CA PHE A 144 -31.10 17.94 31.78
C PHE A 144 -31.90 19.12 31.20
N LYS A 145 -32.79 18.83 30.23
CA LYS A 145 -33.67 19.86 29.64
C LYS A 145 -34.69 20.40 30.65
N ALA A 146 -35.24 19.56 31.52
CA ALA A 146 -36.14 19.99 32.60
C ALA A 146 -35.41 20.87 33.62
N GLU A 147 -34.16 20.54 33.95
CA GLU A 147 -33.33 21.31 34.88
C GLU A 147 -32.95 22.69 34.32
N LEU A 148 -32.64 22.77 33.02
CA LEU A 148 -32.42 24.06 32.35
C LEU A 148 -33.65 24.96 32.37
N ILE A 149 -34.85 24.40 32.13
CA ILE A 149 -36.10 25.16 32.20
C ILE A 149 -36.35 25.63 33.64
N ALA A 150 -36.18 24.76 34.63
CA ALA A 150 -36.34 25.12 36.03
C ALA A 150 -35.37 26.22 36.48
N ASN A 151 -34.12 26.20 36.02
CA ASN A 151 -33.13 27.23 36.32
C ASN A 151 -33.44 28.56 35.61
N ARG A 152 -33.89 28.51 34.36
CA ARG A 152 -34.36 29.70 33.64
C ARG A 152 -35.55 30.34 34.36
N ASP A 153 -36.52 29.53 34.76
CA ASP A 153 -37.73 30.03 35.39
C ASP A 153 -37.42 30.59 36.80
N LYS A 154 -36.51 29.96 37.56
CA LYS A 154 -35.93 30.52 38.80
C LYS A 154 -35.23 31.87 38.59
N SER A 155 -34.43 31.98 37.53
CA SER A 155 -33.74 33.24 37.18
C SER A 155 -34.70 34.34 36.76
N SER A 156 -35.86 33.98 36.18
CA SER A 156 -36.91 34.95 35.83
C SER A 156 -37.70 35.43 37.04
N SER A 157 -37.90 34.57 38.05
CA SER A 157 -38.59 34.93 39.30
C SER A 157 -37.74 35.75 40.27
N ASP A 158 -36.42 35.72 40.12
CA ASP A 158 -35.46 36.47 40.95
C ASP A 158 -34.95 37.74 40.24
N SER A 159 -35.74 38.28 39.31
CA SER A 159 -35.53 39.60 38.69
C SER A 159 -35.84 40.75 39.66
N GLY A 160 -35.46 40.59 40.93
CA GLY A 160 -35.37 41.60 41.97
C GLY A 160 -34.06 42.40 41.96
N LEU A 161 -33.16 42.15 40.99
CA LEU A 161 -32.05 43.06 40.71
C LEU A 161 -32.56 44.24 39.89
N SER A 162 -33.15 45.21 40.58
CA SER A 162 -33.17 46.59 40.13
C SER A 162 -31.72 46.99 39.84
N LEU A 163 -31.38 47.20 38.58
CA LEU A 163 -30.18 47.94 38.20
C LEU A 163 -30.26 49.32 38.87
N TRP A 164 -29.46 49.49 39.91
CA TRP A 164 -28.98 50.81 40.36
C TRP A 164 -27.76 51.18 39.52
#